data_AF-H9VI45-F1
#
_entry.id   AF-H9VI45-F1
#
_cell.length_a   1.000
_cell.length_b   1.000
_cell.length_c   1.000
_cell.angle_alpha   90.00
_cell.angle_beta   90.00
_cell.angle_gamma   90.00
#
_symmetry.space_group_name_H-M   'P 1'
#
loop_
_entity.id
_entity.type
_entity.pdbx_description
1 polymer ?
#
loop_
_entity_poly.entity_id
_entity_poly.type
_entity_poly.pdbx_seq_one_letter_code
_entity_poly.pdbx_strand_id
1 'polypeptide(L)'
;LLFLFQERFNTNYELEIPQFNGNYGANSNEVYEEVELYLASLDAIKGARRLTVFRREESRSVNFGPAHDEVIQECFKGATMSWSHHVQIVGTDNRVDRRWFSLETARSNERLLSAYFDHIAKAAAEFKKESRGITIYTNNGDGRYGDGW
;
A
#
# COMPACT_ATOMS: atom_id res chain seq x y z
N LEU A 1 7.39 29.98 6.41
CA LEU A 1 8.19 30.65 5.36
C LEU A 1 9.26 29.73 4.71
N LEU A 2 9.00 28.42 4.54
CA LEU A 2 9.90 27.50 3.81
C LEU A 2 9.15 26.40 3.01
N PHE A 3 7.92 26.65 2.56
CA PHE A 3 7.16 25.69 1.74
C PHE A 3 6.60 26.29 0.44
N LEU A 4 7.05 27.48 0.02
CA LEU A 4 6.51 28.18 -1.15
C LEU A 4 7.56 28.53 -2.21
N PHE A 5 8.60 27.71 -2.39
CA PHE A 5 9.56 27.99 -3.46
C PHE A 5 10.15 26.76 -4.12
N GLN A 6 9.32 25.97 -4.81
CA GLN A 6 9.73 25.24 -6.01
C GLN A 6 8.57 25.07 -7.02
N GLU A 7 7.81 26.14 -7.27
CA GLU A 7 7.06 26.24 -8.54
C GLU A 7 7.96 26.91 -9.59
N ARG A 8 8.86 26.15 -10.21
CA ARG A 8 9.45 26.54 -11.51
C ARG A 8 9.70 25.29 -12.36
N PHE A 9 8.75 25.02 -13.24
CA PHE A 9 8.83 24.11 -14.39
C PHE A 9 9.10 22.62 -14.10
N ASN A 10 8.41 22.04 -13.13
CA ASN A 10 8.22 20.59 -13.13
C ASN A 10 6.86 20.29 -13.73
N THR A 11 6.81 19.75 -14.95
CA THR A 11 5.57 19.12 -15.42
C THR A 11 5.42 17.85 -14.60
N ASN A 12 4.73 17.94 -13.45
CA ASN A 12 4.35 16.76 -12.72
C ASN A 12 3.58 15.84 -13.67
N TYR A 13 3.82 14.54 -13.54
CA TYR A 13 3.06 13.55 -14.29
C TYR A 13 2.46 12.56 -13.31
N GLU A 14 1.32 12.04 -13.71
CA GLU A 14 0.51 11.13 -12.92
C GLU A 14 0.61 9.73 -13.53
N LEU A 15 0.88 8.74 -12.69
CA LEU A 15 0.78 7.33 -13.05
C LEU A 15 -0.52 6.77 -12.48
N GLU A 16 -1.29 6.08 -13.31
CA GLU A 16 -2.49 5.36 -12.89
C GLU A 16 -2.14 3.87 -12.66
N ILE A 17 -2.46 3.37 -11.48
CA ILE A 17 -2.32 1.96 -11.11
C ILE A 17 -3.73 1.40 -10.89
N PRO A 18 -4.36 0.81 -11.91
CA PRO A 18 -5.71 0.26 -11.78
C PRO A 18 -5.71 -1.01 -10.95
N GLN A 19 -6.81 -1.27 -10.21
CA GLN A 19 -6.96 -2.50 -9.42
C GLN A 19 -6.93 -3.78 -10.27
N PHE A 20 -7.41 -3.71 -11.51
CA PHE A 20 -7.46 -4.83 -12.42
C PHE A 20 -6.76 -4.51 -13.74
N ASN A 21 -6.08 -5.50 -14.30
CA ASN A 21 -5.44 -5.45 -15.60
C ASN A 21 -6.50 -5.60 -16.71
N GLY A 22 -6.55 -4.62 -17.61
CA GLY A 22 -7.46 -4.61 -18.75
C GLY A 22 -8.92 -4.37 -18.37
N ASN A 23 -9.80 -4.45 -19.37
CA ASN A 23 -11.24 -4.34 -19.14
C ASN A 23 -11.76 -5.70 -18.63
N TYR A 24 -12.79 -5.70 -17.78
CA TYR A 24 -13.51 -6.88 -17.23
C TYR A 24 -13.06 -7.46 -15.88
N GLY A 25 -12.08 -6.88 -15.17
CA GLY A 25 -11.90 -7.17 -13.74
C GLY A 25 -11.46 -8.60 -13.38
N ALA A 26 -11.08 -9.42 -14.37
CA ALA A 26 -10.76 -10.84 -14.16
C ALA A 26 -9.31 -11.07 -13.71
N ASN A 27 -8.44 -10.06 -13.85
CA ASN A 27 -7.02 -10.17 -13.57
C ASN A 27 -6.63 -9.05 -12.59
N SER A 28 -6.36 -9.37 -11.32
CA SER A 28 -5.91 -8.37 -10.36
C SER A 28 -4.54 -7.83 -10.77
N ASN A 29 -4.31 -6.56 -10.47
CA ASN A 29 -3.01 -5.93 -10.71
C ASN A 29 -2.15 -6.11 -9.45
N GLU A 30 -1.09 -6.92 -9.56
CA GLU A 30 -0.16 -7.17 -8.45
C GLU A 30 0.44 -5.86 -7.91
N VAL A 31 0.78 -4.92 -8.80
CA VAL A 31 1.32 -3.60 -8.41
C VAL A 31 0.32 -2.82 -7.55
N TYR A 32 -0.99 -2.94 -7.83
CA TYR A 32 -2.01 -2.32 -7.00
C TYR A 32 -2.02 -2.91 -5.58
N GLU A 33 -1.93 -4.24 -5.46
CA GLU A 33 -1.93 -4.93 -4.17
C GLU A 33 -0.69 -4.60 -3.33
N GLU A 34 0.47 -4.45 -3.99
CA GLU A 34 1.73 -4.03 -3.39
C GLU A 34 1.66 -2.59 -2.91
N VAL A 35 1.15 -1.66 -3.74
CA VAL A 35 0.95 -0.25 -3.35
C VAL A 35 0.03 -0.16 -2.13
N GLU A 36 -1.07 -0.92 -2.09
CA GLU A 36 -1.97 -0.91 -0.93
C GLU A 36 -1.26 -1.36 0.36
N LEU A 37 -0.42 -2.40 0.31
CA LEU A 37 0.36 -2.85 1.47
C LEU A 37 1.39 -1.80 1.88
N TYR A 38 2.09 -1.25 0.89
CA TYR A 38 3.13 -0.28 1.11
C TYR A 38 2.59 0.98 1.77
N LEU A 39 1.51 1.56 1.24
CA LEU A 39 0.88 2.74 1.83
C LEU A 39 0.37 2.48 3.25
N ALA A 40 -0.15 1.28 3.51
CA ALA A 40 -0.55 0.86 4.86
C ALA A 40 0.62 0.75 5.85
N SER A 41 1.85 0.54 5.34
CA SER A 41 3.07 0.45 6.14
C SER A 41 3.72 1.82 6.43
N LEU A 42 3.38 2.86 5.66
CA LEU A 42 4.02 4.16 5.77
C LEU A 42 3.61 4.89 7.05
N ASP A 43 4.58 5.48 7.77
CA ASP A 43 4.29 6.38 8.88
C ASP A 43 3.48 7.62 8.46
N ALA A 44 3.62 8.05 7.20
CA ALA A 44 2.88 9.17 6.62
C ALA A 44 1.35 8.99 6.72
N ILE A 45 0.86 7.75 6.79
CA ILE A 45 -0.56 7.45 6.95
C ILE A 45 -1.13 7.96 8.28
N LYS A 46 -0.29 8.14 9.31
CA LYS A 46 -0.69 8.70 10.61
C LYS A 46 -1.06 10.18 10.53
N GLY A 47 -0.57 10.88 9.50
CA GLY A 47 -0.93 12.26 9.21
C GLY A 47 -2.20 12.42 8.37
N ALA A 48 -2.77 11.32 7.87
CA ALA A 48 -3.96 11.35 7.03
C ALA A 48 -5.20 11.76 7.84
N ARG A 49 -6.07 12.56 7.22
CA ARG A 49 -7.34 13.00 7.79
C ARG A 49 -8.39 11.89 7.77
N ARG A 50 -8.37 11.04 6.74
CA ARG A 50 -9.34 9.96 6.55
C ARG A 50 -8.64 8.67 6.15
N LEU A 51 -9.04 7.57 6.79
CA LEU A 51 -8.49 6.24 6.56
C LEU A 51 -9.60 5.25 6.22
N THR A 52 -9.26 4.28 5.37
CA THR A 52 -10.03 3.05 5.17
C THR A 52 -9.53 2.01 6.15
N VAL A 53 -10.44 1.32 6.84
CA VAL A 53 -10.12 0.17 7.71
C VAL A 53 -10.46 -1.10 6.97
N PHE A 54 -9.51 -2.02 6.85
CA PHE A 54 -9.70 -3.30 6.18
C PHE A 54 -8.96 -4.42 6.88
N ARG A 55 -9.34 -5.67 6.60
CA ARG A 55 -8.66 -6.86 7.09
C ARG A 55 -8.43 -7.79 5.91
N ARG A 56 -7.18 -8.19 5.69
CA ARG A 56 -6.87 -9.24 4.71
C ARG A 56 -7.09 -10.62 5.32
N GLU A 57 -7.39 -11.58 4.47
CA GLU A 57 -7.74 -12.97 4.86
C GLU A 57 -6.69 -13.62 5.78
N GLU A 58 -5.42 -13.32 5.56
CA GLU A 58 -4.30 -13.87 6.34
C GLU A 58 -3.83 -12.98 7.51
N SER A 59 -4.43 -11.80 7.68
CA SER A 59 -3.98 -10.80 8.66
C SER A 59 -4.70 -10.97 10.00
N ARG A 60 -3.93 -11.04 11.10
CA ARG A 60 -4.49 -11.13 12.46
C ARG A 60 -5.00 -9.79 13.00
N SER A 61 -4.50 -8.69 12.46
CA SER A 61 -4.89 -7.32 12.82
C SER A 61 -5.73 -6.66 11.72
N VAL A 62 -6.43 -5.59 12.08
CA VAL A 62 -6.95 -4.66 11.07
C VAL A 62 -5.79 -3.84 10.51
N ASN A 63 -5.91 -3.45 9.24
CA ASN A 63 -4.97 -2.58 8.53
C ASN A 63 -5.69 -1.28 8.19
N PHE A 64 -4.89 -0.24 7.99
CA PHE A 64 -5.37 1.09 7.63
C PHE A 64 -4.76 1.48 6.28
N GLY A 65 -5.58 2.03 5.39
CA GLY A 65 -5.16 2.54 4.09
C GLY A 65 -5.70 3.95 3.90
N PRO A 66 -5.24 4.71 2.89
CA PRO A 66 -5.84 5.99 2.55
C PRO A 66 -7.33 5.82 2.19
N ALA A 67 -8.16 6.75 2.66
CA ALA A 67 -9.54 6.84 2.17
C ALA A 67 -9.58 7.40 0.74
N HIS A 68 -10.75 7.33 0.11
CA HIS A 68 -11.01 8.00 -1.17
C HIS A 68 -10.53 9.45 -1.15
N ASP A 69 -9.83 9.90 -2.20
CA ASP A 69 -9.25 11.24 -2.37
C ASP A 69 -8.31 11.70 -1.23
N GLU A 70 -7.89 10.80 -0.34
CA GLU A 70 -6.89 11.14 0.67
C GLU A 70 -5.50 11.09 0.04
N VAL A 71 -4.71 12.15 0.25
CA VAL A 71 -3.36 12.27 -0.30
C VAL A 71 -2.34 11.86 0.75
N ILE A 72 -1.46 10.91 0.40
CA ILE A 72 -0.31 10.52 1.21
C ILE A 72 0.95 11.01 0.51
N GLN A 73 1.71 11.90 1.18
CA GLN A 73 2.97 12.41 0.67
C GLN A 73 4.16 11.75 1.36
N GLU A 74 5.16 11.41 0.57
CA GLU A 74 6.44 10.92 1.05
C GLU A 74 7.61 11.40 0.19
N CYS A 75 8.82 10.96 0.53
CA CYS A 75 10.03 11.29 -0.20
C CYS A 75 10.84 10.03 -0.48
N PHE A 76 11.09 9.74 -1.76
CA PHE A 76 11.95 8.65 -2.19
C PHE A 76 13.16 9.20 -2.92
N LYS A 77 14.36 8.96 -2.38
CA LYS A 77 15.65 9.44 -2.94
C LYS A 77 15.66 10.94 -3.30
N GLY A 78 14.97 11.76 -2.51
CA GLY A 78 14.87 13.21 -2.71
C GLY A 78 13.76 13.66 -3.65
N ALA A 79 13.01 12.74 -4.27
CA ALA A 79 11.82 13.05 -5.05
C ALA A 79 10.55 12.93 -4.19
N THR A 80 9.67 13.93 -4.29
CA THR A 80 8.35 13.88 -3.66
C THR A 80 7.45 12.93 -4.42
N MET A 81 6.80 12.03 -3.67
CA MET A 81 5.82 11.09 -4.18
C MET A 81 4.48 11.40 -3.50
N SER A 82 3.44 11.65 -4.29
CA SER A 82 2.12 12.01 -3.81
C SER A 82 1.11 10.97 -4.27
N TRP A 83 0.63 10.15 -3.34
CA TRP A 83 -0.30 9.06 -3.59
C TRP A 83 -1.74 9.48 -3.31
N SER A 84 -2.67 9.06 -4.17
CA SER A 84 -4.11 9.17 -3.91
C SER A 84 -4.84 7.87 -4.24
N HIS A 85 -5.86 7.54 -3.47
CA HIS A 85 -6.74 6.40 -3.73
C HIS A 85 -8.08 6.88 -4.28
N HIS A 86 -8.48 6.33 -5.42
CA HIS A 86 -9.70 6.71 -6.13
C HIS A 86 -10.65 5.54 -6.26
N VAL A 87 -11.94 5.83 -6.16
CA VAL A 87 -13.05 4.88 -6.09
C VAL A 87 -14.20 5.50 -6.88
N GLN A 88 -14.45 4.97 -8.07
CA GLN A 88 -15.54 5.43 -8.93
C GLN A 88 -16.65 4.38 -8.95
N ILE A 89 -17.83 4.79 -8.49
CA ILE A 89 -19.04 4.00 -8.61
C ILE A 89 -19.66 4.24 -9.99
N VAL A 90 -19.67 3.21 -10.84
CA VAL A 90 -20.27 3.22 -12.16
C VAL A 90 -21.60 2.45 -12.12
N GLY A 91 -22.72 3.15 -12.36
CA GLY A 91 -24.06 2.56 -12.53
C GLY A 91 -25.11 3.05 -11.52
N THR A 92 -26.39 2.98 -11.92
CA THR A 92 -27.55 3.31 -11.07
C THR A 92 -27.83 2.27 -9.98
N ASP A 93 -27.14 1.13 -9.99
CA ASP A 93 -27.30 0.00 -9.07
C ASP A 93 -26.09 -0.23 -8.15
N ASN A 94 -25.10 0.69 -8.11
CA ASN A 94 -23.89 0.62 -7.29
C ASN A 94 -23.01 -0.64 -7.51
N ARG A 95 -23.09 -1.30 -8.68
CA ARG A 95 -22.46 -2.63 -8.87
C ARG A 95 -21.11 -2.66 -9.56
N VAL A 96 -20.58 -1.54 -10.05
CA VAL A 96 -19.21 -1.51 -10.60
C VAL A 96 -18.41 -0.43 -9.89
N ASP A 97 -17.60 -0.86 -8.93
CA ASP A 97 -16.62 -0.02 -8.25
C ASP A 97 -15.28 -0.12 -8.99
N ARG A 98 -14.89 0.94 -9.71
CA ARG A 98 -13.55 1.04 -10.31
C ARG A 98 -12.64 1.69 -9.28
N ARG A 99 -11.58 0.97 -8.89
CA ARG A 99 -10.55 1.48 -7.99
C ARG A 99 -9.21 1.61 -8.68
N TRP A 100 -8.48 2.66 -8.34
CA TRP A 100 -7.10 2.85 -8.76
C TRP A 100 -6.34 3.71 -7.76
N PHE A 101 -5.03 3.56 -7.75
CA PHE A 101 -4.15 4.54 -7.13
C PHE A 101 -3.61 5.48 -8.20
N SER A 102 -3.41 6.75 -7.83
CA SER A 102 -2.57 7.64 -8.60
C SER A 102 -1.31 8.02 -7.84
N LEU A 103 -0.20 8.08 -8.57
CA LEU A 103 1.09 8.60 -8.10
C LEU A 103 1.41 9.86 -8.90
N GLU A 104 1.40 11.01 -8.23
CA GLU A 104 1.91 12.25 -8.79
C GLU A 104 3.36 12.46 -8.33
N THR A 105 4.24 12.73 -9.29
CA THR A 105 5.63 13.08 -9.02
C THR A 105 6.20 13.99 -10.11
N ALA A 106 7.29 14.67 -9.78
CA ALA A 106 8.13 15.40 -10.71
C ALA A 106 8.55 14.49 -11.88
N ARG A 107 8.64 15.04 -13.10
CA ARG A 107 9.19 14.34 -14.27
C ARG A 107 10.50 13.65 -13.88
N SER A 108 10.46 12.33 -13.87
CA SER A 108 11.55 11.47 -13.45
C SER A 108 11.91 10.50 -14.56
N ASN A 109 13.13 9.98 -14.50
CA ASN A 109 13.54 8.94 -15.45
C ASN A 109 12.96 7.59 -15.04
N GLU A 110 12.82 6.70 -16.02
CA GLU A 110 12.30 5.34 -15.83
C GLU A 110 13.08 4.55 -14.76
N ARG A 111 14.38 4.81 -14.61
CA ARG A 111 15.21 4.14 -13.60
C ARG A 111 14.80 4.50 -12.16
N LEU A 112 14.42 5.76 -11.91
CA LEU A 112 13.95 6.19 -10.60
C LEU A 112 12.61 5.53 -10.28
N LEU A 113 11.68 5.53 -11.23
CA LEU A 113 10.39 4.86 -11.08
C LEU A 113 10.53 3.36 -10.84
N SER A 114 11.33 2.68 -11.66
CA SER A 114 11.59 1.25 -11.50
C SER A 114 12.16 0.95 -10.12
N ALA A 115 13.18 1.70 -9.69
CA ALA A 115 13.75 1.53 -8.35
C ALA A 115 12.75 1.85 -7.22
N TYR A 116 11.76 2.72 -7.49
CA TYR A 116 10.72 3.03 -6.53
C TYR A 116 9.69 1.91 -6.43
N PHE A 117 9.22 1.37 -7.55
CA PHE A 117 8.31 0.21 -7.54
C PHE A 117 8.99 -1.05 -6.98
N ASP A 118 10.29 -1.26 -7.22
CA ASP A 118 11.06 -2.33 -6.55
C ASP A 118 11.09 -2.14 -5.02
N HIS A 119 11.22 -0.89 -4.56
CA HIS A 119 11.17 -0.55 -3.14
C HIS A 119 9.79 -0.83 -2.54
N ILE A 120 8.72 -0.44 -3.25
CA ILE A 120 7.32 -0.70 -2.88
C ILE A 120 7.08 -2.20 -2.74
N ALA A 121 7.43 -2.99 -3.76
CA ALA A 121 7.26 -4.45 -3.76
C ALA A 121 7.96 -5.10 -2.56
N LYS A 122 9.20 -4.69 -2.28
CA LYS A 122 9.97 -5.19 -1.13
C LYS A 122 9.31 -4.84 0.21
N ALA A 123 8.95 -3.58 0.41
CA ALA A 123 8.34 -3.11 1.65
C ALA A 123 6.96 -3.74 1.86
N ALA A 124 6.17 -3.90 0.80
CA ALA A 124 4.90 -4.60 0.81
C ALA A 124 5.06 -6.05 1.25
N ALA A 125 6.05 -6.77 0.72
CA ALA A 125 6.34 -8.15 1.10
C ALA A 125 6.76 -8.28 2.57
N GLU A 126 7.58 -7.35 3.07
CA GLU A 126 7.98 -7.28 4.48
C GLU A 126 6.77 -7.03 5.39
N PHE A 127 5.94 -6.04 5.08
CA PHE A 127 4.72 -5.72 5.82
C PHE A 127 3.72 -6.88 5.82
N LYS A 128 3.53 -7.55 4.67
CA LYS A 128 2.68 -8.75 4.56
C LYS A 128 3.18 -9.86 5.48
N LYS A 129 4.49 -10.11 5.51
CA LYS A 129 5.10 -11.13 6.38
C LYS A 129 4.89 -10.82 7.86
N GLU A 130 5.01 -9.56 8.28
CA GLU A 130 4.77 -9.15 9.66
C GLU A 130 3.29 -9.28 10.07
N SER A 131 2.38 -8.98 9.14
CA SER A 131 0.93 -9.06 9.37
C SER A 131 0.40 -10.50 9.50
N ARG A 132 1.11 -11.49 8.94
CA ARG A 132 0.87 -12.93 9.10
C ARG A 132 1.38 -13.34 10.48
N GLY A 133 0.52 -13.31 11.49
CA GLY A 133 0.95 -13.56 12.86
C GLY A 133 1.72 -14.88 13.00
N ILE A 134 2.81 -14.84 13.78
CA ILE A 134 3.64 -16.02 14.06
C ILE A 134 2.79 -17.00 14.89
N THR A 135 2.57 -18.22 14.40
CA THR A 135 2.11 -19.33 15.24
C THR A 135 3.34 -19.98 15.85
N ILE A 136 3.66 -19.64 17.10
CA ILE A 136 4.68 -20.37 17.86
C ILE A 136 3.98 -21.60 18.44
N TYR A 137 4.22 -22.77 17.86
CA TYR A 137 3.93 -24.04 18.52
C TYR A 137 5.04 -24.30 19.53
N THR A 138 4.82 -23.94 20.79
CA THR A 138 5.67 -24.44 21.87
C THR A 138 5.36 -25.92 22.02
N ASN A 139 6.26 -26.79 21.59
CA ASN A 139 6.24 -28.18 22.05
C ASN A 139 6.52 -28.11 23.55
N ASN A 140 5.46 -28.21 24.38
CA ASN A 140 5.64 -28.58 25.78
C ASN A 140 6.23 -29.99 25.74
N GLY A 141 7.56 -30.07 25.81
CA GLY A 141 8.23 -31.33 26.06
C GLY A 141 7.69 -31.89 27.37
N ASP A 142 6.83 -32.90 27.27
CA ASP A 142 6.54 -33.82 28.36
C ASP A 142 7.82 -34.63 28.63
N GLY A 143 8.78 -33.96 29.26
CA GLY A 143 9.98 -34.53 29.83
C GLY A 143 9.71 -34.87 31.29
N ARG A 144 8.90 -35.91 31.54
CA ARG A 144 8.89 -36.63 32.82
C ARG A 144 8.91 -38.14 32.56
N TYR A 145 10.10 -38.61 32.20
CA TYR A 145 10.56 -39.92 32.66
C TYR A 145 11.10 -39.72 34.09
N GLY A 146 10.47 -40.30 35.12
CA GLY A 146 11.15 -40.45 36.42
C GLY A 146 10.28 -40.45 37.68
N ASP A 147 9.54 -41.53 37.91
CA ASP A 147 9.00 -41.99 39.20
C ASP A 147 8.41 -43.39 38.94
N GLY A 148 8.95 -44.50 39.45
CA GLY A 148 9.34 -44.78 40.82
C GLY A 148 8.18 -45.55 41.47
N TRP A 149 8.44 -46.81 41.86
CA TRP A 149 7.55 -47.87 42.40
C TRP A 149 6.94 -48.85 41.40
#